data_AF-A0A1Q8DI60-F1
#
_entry.id   AF-A0A1Q8DI60-F1
#
_cell.length_a   1.000
_cell.length_b   1.000
_cell.length_c   1.000
_cell.angle_alpha   90.00
_cell.angle_beta   90.00
_cell.angle_gamma   90.00
#
_symmetry.space_group_name_H-M   'P 1'
#
loop_
_entity.id
_entity.type
_entity.pdbx_description
1 polymer ?
#
loop_
_entity_poly.entity_id
_entity_poly.type
_entity_poly.pdbx_seq_one_letter_code
_entity_poly.pdbx_strand_id
1 'polypeptide(L)'
;SGKKVLYVSGEESAGQIKLRANRLDANHDELFLLSEIKLEEIMSELLRENYEVCIIDSIQTIYSSHLNSSPGSVSQVREITF
;
A
#
# COMPACT_ATOMS: atom_id res chain seq x y z
N SER A 1 -18.55 8.65 11.91
CA SER A 1 -17.67 8.95 10.77
C SER A 1 -16.89 7.70 10.45
N GLY A 2 -16.80 7.30 9.18
CA GLY A 2 -15.80 6.31 8.77
C GLY A 2 -14.39 6.91 8.92
N LYS A 3 -13.38 6.06 9.07
CA LYS A 3 -11.99 6.50 9.02
C LYS A 3 -11.50 6.52 7.58
N LYS A 4 -10.72 7.54 7.19
CA LYS A 4 -10.10 7.57 5.86
C LYS A 4 -8.94 6.57 5.80
N VAL A 5 -9.09 5.51 5.00
CA VAL A 5 -8.12 4.39 4.92
C VAL A 5 -7.47 4.34 3.54
N LEU A 6 -6.14 4.24 3.51
CA LEU A 6 -5.38 3.91 2.31
C LEU A 6 -4.99 2.43 2.33
N TYR A 7 -5.43 1.67 1.33
CA TYR A 7 -4.94 0.32 1.04
C TYR A 7 -3.90 0.43 -0.08
N VAL A 8 -2.65 0.08 0.21
CA VAL A 8 -1.58 0.04 -0.77
C VAL A 8 -1.35 -1.41 -1.18
N SER A 9 -1.40 -1.72 -2.46
CA SER A 9 -1.09 -3.05 -2.97
C SER A 9 0.00 -3.04 -4.02
N GLY A 10 0.92 -3.97 -3.87
CA GLY A 10 1.94 -4.29 -4.88
C GLY A 10 1.76 -5.65 -5.56
N GLU A 11 0.83 -6.49 -5.09
CA GLU A 11 0.64 -7.86 -5.57
C GLU A 11 -0.50 -8.01 -6.56
N GLU A 12 -1.65 -7.38 -6.28
CA GLU A 12 -2.87 -7.53 -7.06
C GLU A 12 -3.18 -6.24 -7.84
N SER A 13 -3.72 -6.39 -9.06
CA SER A 13 -4.23 -5.24 -9.81
C SER A 13 -5.46 -4.63 -9.14
N ALA A 14 -5.70 -3.35 -9.37
CA ALA A 14 -6.87 -2.65 -8.83
C ALA A 14 -8.21 -3.33 -9.18
N GLY A 15 -8.31 -3.91 -10.38
CA GLY A 15 -9.50 -4.67 -10.80
C GLY A 15 -9.72 -5.95 -9.99
N GLN A 16 -8.66 -6.69 -9.69
CA GLN A 16 -8.74 -7.90 -8.85
C GLN A 16 -9.18 -7.55 -7.42
N ILE A 17 -8.60 -6.49 -6.85
CA ILE A 17 -8.97 -6.00 -5.52
C ILE A 17 -10.43 -5.53 -5.49
N LYS A 18 -10.88 -4.79 -6.52
CA LYS A 18 -12.28 -4.34 -6.62
C LYS A 18 -13.27 -5.51 -6.66
N LEU A 19 -12.97 -6.57 -7.42
CA LEU A 19 -13.81 -7.77 -7.46
C LEU A 19 -13.91 -8.45 -6.08
N ARG A 20 -12.80 -8.50 -5.33
CA ARG A 20 -12.78 -9.05 -3.96
C ARG A 20 -13.57 -8.17 -3.00
N ALA A 21 -13.38 -6.86 -3.05
CA ALA A 21 -14.12 -5.89 -2.23
C ALA A 21 -15.63 -5.99 -2.48
N ASN A 22 -16.06 -6.12 -3.74
CA ASN A 22 -17.47 -6.34 -4.09
C ASN A 22 -18.03 -7.63 -3.48
N ARG A 23 -17.28 -8.73 -3.54
CA ARG A 23 -17.71 -10.02 -2.98
C ARG A 23 -17.85 -10.00 -1.46
N LEU A 24 -17.01 -9.20 -0.79
CA LEU A 24 -17.00 -9.08 0.67
C LEU A 24 -17.89 -7.94 1.19
N ASP A 25 -18.59 -7.23 0.31
CA ASP A 25 -19.34 -6.01 0.63
C ASP A 25 -18.49 -4.97 1.40
N ALA A 26 -17.24 -4.83 0.99
CA ALA A 26 -16.22 -4.02 1.67
C ALA A 26 -15.95 -2.67 0.95
N ASN A 27 -16.77 -2.31 -0.04
CA ASN A 27 -16.63 -1.01 -0.69
C ASN A 27 -17.12 0.09 0.25
N HIS A 28 -16.30 1.12 0.41
CA HIS A 28 -16.63 2.28 1.22
C HIS A 28 -16.03 3.53 0.60
N ASP A 29 -16.72 4.66 0.69
CA ASP A 29 -16.26 5.95 0.13
C ASP A 29 -14.97 6.48 0.80
N GLU A 30 -14.61 5.90 1.95
CA GLU A 30 -13.44 6.24 2.74
C GLU A 30 -12.31 5.21 2.58
N LEU A 31 -12.50 4.19 1.73
CA LEU A 31 -11.48 3.20 1.41
C LEU A 31 -10.85 3.54 0.06
N PHE A 32 -9.61 3.97 0.11
CA PHE A 32 -8.81 4.34 -1.06
C PHE A 32 -7.86 3.21 -1.40
N LEU A 33 -7.59 3.00 -2.69
CA LEU A 33 -6.68 1.98 -3.18
C LEU A 33 -5.55 2.65 -3.97
N LEU A 34 -4.31 2.37 -3.59
CA LEU A 34 -3.10 2.76 -4.28
C LEU A 34 -2.36 1.53 -4.77
N SER A 35 -2.20 1.39 -6.08
CA SER A 35 -1.43 0.31 -6.69
C SER A 35 0.00 0.78 -6.93
N GLU A 36 0.83 0.77 -5.90
CA GLU A 36 2.19 1.30 -5.93
C GLU A 36 3.14 0.43 -5.11
N ILE A 37 4.39 0.32 -5.56
CA ILE A 37 5.44 -0.50 -4.94
C ILE A 37 6.65 0.34 -4.50
N LYS A 38 6.77 1.59 -4.95
CA LYS A 38 7.85 2.48 -4.59
C LYS A 38 7.52 3.25 -3.31
N LEU A 39 8.30 3.04 -2.27
CA LEU A 39 8.10 3.63 -0.94
C LEU A 39 7.99 5.15 -1.01
N GLU A 40 8.81 5.81 -1.81
CA GLU A 40 8.84 7.26 -1.91
C GLU A 40 7.51 7.82 -2.47
N GLU A 41 6.87 7.11 -3.40
CA GLU A 41 5.58 7.53 -3.96
C GLU A 41 4.44 7.26 -2.98
N ILE A 42 4.49 6.16 -2.23
CA ILE A 42 3.54 5.86 -1.15
C ILE A 42 3.61 6.94 -0.06
N MET A 43 4.82 7.32 0.35
CA MET A 43 5.04 8.39 1.32
C MET A 43 4.55 9.74 0.81
N SER A 44 4.76 10.04 -0.49
CA SER A 44 4.24 11.26 -1.13
C SER A 44 2.71 11.33 -1.07
N GLU A 45 2.02 10.21 -1.29
CA GLU A 45 0.56 10.13 -1.16
C GLU A 45 0.09 10.34 0.28
N LEU A 46 0.75 9.67 1.24
CA LEU A 46 0.45 9.80 2.67
C LEU A 46 0.71 11.22 3.21
N LEU A 47 1.63 11.98 2.61
CA LEU A 47 1.88 13.38 2.97
C LEU A 47 0.89 14.35 2.30
N ARG A 48 0.32 13.96 1.15
CA ARG A 48 -0.65 14.79 0.42
C ARG A 48 -2.03 14.75 1.05
N GLU A 49 -2.42 13.59 1.57
CA GLU A 49 -3.76 13.32 2.07
C GLU A 49 -3.73 12.81 3.50
N ASN A 50 -4.65 13.30 4.34
CA ASN A 50 -4.72 12.90 5.75
C ASN A 50 -5.45 11.57 5.94
N TYR A 51 -4.77 10.46 5.68
CA TYR A 51 -5.27 9.11 6.01
C TYR A 51 -5.10 8.81 7.50
N GLU A 52 -6.12 8.20 8.10
CA GLU A 52 -6.08 7.76 9.51
C GLU A 52 -5.47 6.36 9.67
N VAL A 53 -5.53 5.55 8.60
CA VAL A 53 -4.98 4.19 8.56
C VAL A 53 -4.38 3.96 7.18
N CYS A 54 -3.17 3.39 7.15
CA CYS A 54 -2.55 2.86 5.95
C CYS A 54 -2.34 1.35 6.11
N ILE A 55 -2.76 0.57 5.10
CA ILE A 55 -2.59 -0.87 5.01
C ILE A 55 -1.62 -1.13 3.86
N ILE A 56 -0.57 -1.92 4.11
CA ILE A 56 0.40 -2.32 3.07
C ILE A 56 0.22 -3.82 2.79
N ASP A 57 -0.08 -4.16 1.54
CA ASP A 57 -0.31 -5.52 1.05
C ASP A 57 0.53 -5.82 -0.23
N SER A 58 1.78 -6.27 -0.12
CA SER A 58 2.50 -6.65 1.10
C SER A 58 3.86 -5.96 1.18
N ILE A 59 4.46 -5.95 2.37
CA ILE A 59 5.74 -5.27 2.62
C ILE A 59 6.87 -5.80 1.73
N GLN A 60 6.83 -7.08 1.33
CA GLN A 60 7.82 -7.72 0.47
C GLN A 60 7.81 -7.16 -0.96
N THR A 61 6.71 -6.53 -1.38
CA THR A 61 6.60 -5.89 -2.70
C THR A 61 7.15 -4.47 -2.72
N ILE A 62 7.30 -3.85 -1.55
CA ILE A 62 7.70 -2.46 -1.46
C ILE A 62 9.20 -2.35 -1.63
N TYR A 63 9.66 -1.36 -2.40
CA TYR A 63 11.06 -1.03 -2.53
C TYR A 63 11.33 0.46 -2.40
N SER A 64 12.56 0.79 -2.02
CA SER A 64 13.06 2.15 -2.03
C SER A 64 14.33 2.21 -2.87
N SER A 65 14.42 3.25 -3.69
CA SER A 65 15.60 3.54 -4.51
C SER A 65 16.81 3.98 -3.68
N HIS A 66 16.62 4.29 -2.40
CA HIS A 66 17.67 4.65 -1.47
C HIS A 66 18.37 3.45 -0.82
N LEU A 67 17.80 2.25 -0.96
CA LEU A 67 18.36 1.03 -0.38
C LEU A 67 19.15 0.25 -1.44
N ASN A 68 20.37 -0.17 -1.10
CA ASN A 68 21.22 -0.96 -2.00
C ASN A 68 20.87 -2.46 -2.03
N SER A 69 19.80 -2.86 -1.35
CA SER A 69 19.29 -4.22 -1.28
C SER A 69 18.31 -4.52 -2.43
N SER A 70 18.33 -5.74 -2.96
CA SER A 70 17.38 -6.16 -3.99
C SER A 70 15.93 -6.15 -3.48
N PRO A 71 14.95 -5.77 -4.32
CA PRO A 71 13.53 -5.92 -4.02
C PRO A 71 13.15 -7.33 -3.58
N GLY A 72 12.34 -7.43 -2.53
CA GLY A 72 11.90 -8.67 -1.89
C GLY A 72 12.93 -9.34 -0.97
N SER A 73 14.14 -8.80 -0.84
CA SER A 73 15.15 -9.38 0.07
C SER A 73 14.82 -9.13 1.55
N VAL A 74 15.27 -10.02 2.44
CA VAL A 74 15.06 -9.87 3.90
C VAL A 74 15.65 -8.56 4.42
N SER A 75 16.83 -8.17 3.93
CA SER A 75 17.46 -6.89 4.32
C SER A 75 16.59 -5.70 3.94
N GLN A 76 16.08 -5.69 2.71
CA GLN A 76 15.19 -4.64 2.23
C GLN A 76 13.92 -4.53 3.07
N VAL A 77 13.23 -5.66 3.31
CA VAL A 77 12.00 -5.68 4.12
C VAL A 77 12.26 -5.13 5.51
N ARG A 78 13.41 -5.49 6.12
CA ARG A 78 13.79 -4.98 7.43
C ARG A 78 14.06 -3.48 7.41
N GLU A 79 14.79 -2.97 6.43
CA GLU A 79 15.11 -1.54 6.31
C GLU A 79 13.90 -0.67 5.99
N ILE A 80 12.89 -1.20 5.27
CA ILE A 80 11.64 -0.47 5.03
C ILE A 80 10.75 -0.46 6.28
N THR A 81 10.81 -1.54 7.09
CA THR A 81 9.95 -1.69 8.28
C THR A 81 10.47 -0.94 9.51
N PHE A 82 11.79 -0.87 9.69
CA PHE A 82 12.45 -0.38 10.91
C PHE A 82 13.48 0.71 10.61
#